data_AF-A0A535N5F0-F1
#
_entry.id   AF-A0A535N5F0-F1
#
_cell.length_a   1.000
_cell.length_b   1.000
_cell.length_c   1.000
_cell.angle_alpha   90.00
_cell.angle_beta   90.00
_cell.angle_gamma   90.00
#
_symmetry.space_group_name_H-M   'P 1'
#
loop_
_entity.id
_entity.type
_entity.pdbx_description
1 polymer ?
#
loop_
_entity_poly.entity_id
_entity_poly.type
_entity_poly.pdbx_seq_one_letter_code
_entity_poly.pdbx_strand_id
1 'polypeptide(L)'
;MAQKGLNRALAILGPLEARIMRVIWSGEVGERFVVRDIQQQMSELAYTTIMTTVVRLASKGLLHTRAIAQQKAHEYRVALSPEEFVTRSSREGAAQLVRRYGEAALVAFAARIDGLDPEQRKRLRELGKQ
;
A
#
# COMPACT_ATOMS: atom_id res chain seq x y z
N MET A 1 -8.47 13.77 6.13
CA MET A 1 -8.77 12.44 5.54
C MET A 1 -7.51 11.73 5.07
N ALA A 2 -6.57 12.44 4.41
CA ALA A 2 -5.27 11.90 3.97
C ALA A 2 -4.49 11.10 5.04
N GLN A 3 -4.37 11.63 6.26
CA GLN A 3 -3.64 10.94 7.34
C GLN A 3 -4.25 9.58 7.73
N LYS A 4 -5.59 9.46 7.64
CA LYS A 4 -6.29 8.21 7.95
C LYS A 4 -6.08 7.16 6.86
N GLY A 5 -6.01 7.59 5.60
CA GLY A 5 -5.64 6.74 4.46
C GLY A 5 -4.23 6.20 4.58
N LEU A 6 -3.27 7.08 4.91
CA LEU A 6 -1.87 6.71 5.14
C LEU A 6 -1.73 5.68 6.28
N ASN A 7 -2.33 5.93 7.44
CA ASN A 7 -2.22 5.00 8.57
C ASN A 7 -2.80 3.61 8.27
N ARG A 8 -3.88 3.53 7.49
CA ARG A 8 -4.45 2.25 7.02
C ARG A 8 -3.53 1.54 6.05
N ALA A 9 -2.97 2.27 5.08
CA ALA A 9 -2.01 1.73 4.12
C ALA A 9 -0.80 1.12 4.83
N LEU A 10 -0.24 1.85 5.80
CA LEU A 10 0.93 1.39 6.58
C LEU A 10 0.63 0.16 7.43
N ALA A 11 -0.59 0.00 7.95
CA ALA A 11 -0.98 -1.15 8.75
C ALA A 11 -1.10 -2.46 7.95
N ILE A 12 -1.21 -2.39 6.63
CA ILE A 12 -1.26 -3.57 5.73
C ILE A 12 0.15 -4.09 5.44
N LEU A 13 1.17 -3.23 5.49
CA LEU A 13 2.55 -3.55 5.15
C LEU A 13 3.29 -4.20 6.32
N GLY A 14 4.36 -4.95 6.02
CA GLY A 14 5.28 -5.42 7.06
C GLY A 14 6.00 -4.26 7.77
N PRO A 15 6.57 -4.45 8.97
CA PRO A 15 7.10 -3.35 9.78
C PRO A 15 8.11 -2.45 9.06
N LEU A 16 9.09 -3.04 8.38
CA LEU A 16 10.11 -2.27 7.66
C LEU A 16 9.57 -1.65 6.35
N GLU A 17 8.71 -2.39 5.64
CA GLU A 17 8.02 -1.88 4.45
C GLU A 17 7.19 -0.64 4.78
N ALA A 18 6.45 -0.67 5.89
CA ALA A 18 5.67 0.45 6.38
C ALA A 18 6.57 1.65 6.72
N ARG A 19 7.72 1.43 7.39
CA ARG A 19 8.67 2.51 7.68
C ARG A 19 9.19 3.18 6.42
N ILE A 20 9.61 2.39 5.43
CA ILE A 20 10.11 2.91 4.14
C ILE A 20 9.01 3.61 3.35
N MET A 21 7.82 3.00 3.23
CA MET A 21 6.71 3.62 2.51
C MET A 21 6.18 4.88 3.20
N ARG A 22 6.35 5.02 4.52
CA ARG A 22 6.03 6.27 5.23
C ARG A 22 6.89 7.42 4.72
N VAL A 23 8.21 7.24 4.65
CA VAL A 23 9.17 8.23 4.13
C VAL A 23 8.85 8.57 2.67
N ILE A 24 8.46 7.57 1.87
CA ILE A 24 8.11 7.76 0.46
C ILE A 24 6.80 8.54 0.31
N TRP A 25 5.74 8.14 1.01
CA TRP A 25 4.42 8.76 0.88
C TRP A 25 4.28 10.11 1.61
N SER A 26 5.14 10.40 2.59
CA SER A 26 5.22 11.72 3.22
C SER A 26 5.90 12.76 2.33
N GLY A 27 6.59 12.33 1.26
CA GLY A 27 7.38 13.19 0.38
C GLY A 27 8.73 13.58 0.96
N GLU A 28 9.19 12.91 2.03
CA GLU A 28 10.55 13.08 2.59
C GLU A 28 11.63 12.65 1.58
N VAL A 29 11.28 11.75 0.66
CA VAL A 29 11.98 11.57 -0.61
C VAL A 29 11.12 12.07 -1.77
N GLY A 30 11.77 12.55 -2.83
CA GLY A 30 11.07 12.97 -4.04
C GLY A 30 10.30 11.83 -4.70
N GLU A 31 9.40 12.17 -5.65
CA GLU A 31 8.58 11.18 -6.37
C GLU A 31 9.43 10.11 -7.09
N ARG A 32 10.64 10.50 -7.52
CA ARG A 32 11.69 9.62 -8.03
C ARG A 32 12.88 9.65 -7.08
N PHE A 33 13.42 8.49 -6.75
CA PHE A 33 14.49 8.34 -5.77
C PHE A 33 15.33 7.09 -6.04
N VAL A 34 16.52 7.04 -5.45
CA VAL A 34 17.36 5.84 -5.37
C VAL A 34 17.41 5.33 -3.92
N VAL A 35 17.89 4.11 -3.71
CA VAL A 35 18.00 3.51 -2.35
C VAL A 35 18.80 4.39 -1.39
N ARG A 36 19.79 5.14 -1.90
CA ARG A 36 20.62 6.04 -1.10
C ARG A 36 19.81 7.19 -0.48
N ASP A 37 18.77 7.66 -1.14
CA ASP A 37 17.92 8.75 -0.62
C ASP A 37 17.13 8.26 0.61
N ILE A 38 16.63 7.03 0.56
CA ILE A 38 15.98 6.38 1.72
C ILE A 38 17.00 6.12 2.84
N GLN A 39 18.23 5.72 2.50
CA GLN A 39 19.29 5.50 3.50
C GLN A 39 19.63 6.77 4.27
N GLN A 40 19.58 7.94 3.64
CA GLN A 40 19.80 9.22 4.34
C GLN A 40 18.73 9.49 5.40
N GLN A 41 17.50 9.04 5.17
CA GLN A 41 16.39 9.16 6.13
C GLN A 41 16.40 8.06 7.21
N MET A 42 17.17 6.99 7.02
CA MET A 42 17.20 5.80 7.86
C MET A 42 18.64 5.30 8.05
N SER A 43 19.50 6.18 8.56
CA SER A 43 20.95 5.96 8.65
C SER A 43 21.34 4.81 9.58
N GLU A 44 20.44 4.39 10.47
CA GLU A 44 20.62 3.25 11.36
C GLU A 44 20.47 1.89 10.66
N LEU A 45 19.96 1.85 9.43
CA LEU A 45 19.77 0.61 8.66
C LEU A 45 20.89 0.42 7.64
N ALA A 46 21.33 -0.84 7.50
CA ALA A 46 22.27 -1.22 6.45
C ALA A 46 21.67 -0.99 5.05
N TYR A 47 22.49 -0.50 4.12
CA TYR A 47 22.08 -0.22 2.73
C TYR A 47 21.36 -1.39 2.06
N THR A 48 21.89 -2.61 2.21
CA THR A 48 21.33 -3.82 1.61
C THR A 48 19.97 -4.21 2.21
N THR A 49 19.73 -3.90 3.48
CA THR A 49 18.42 -4.10 4.14
C THR A 49 17.37 -3.19 3.52
N ILE A 50 17.72 -1.91 3.29
CA ILE A 50 16.83 -0.97 2.60
C ILE A 50 16.62 -1.42 1.15
N MET A 51 17.71 -1.72 0.43
CA MET A 51 17.67 -2.15 -0.98
C MET A 51 16.75 -3.36 -1.17
N THR A 52 16.92 -4.42 -0.38
CA THR A 52 16.10 -5.64 -0.48
C THR A 52 14.64 -5.37 -0.16
N THR A 53 14.35 -4.47 0.78
CA THR A 53 12.96 -4.10 1.10
C THR A 53 12.32 -3.25 -0.01
N VAL A 54 13.06 -2.30 -0.59
CA VAL A 54 12.59 -1.49 -1.73
C VAL A 54 12.32 -2.37 -2.95
N VAL A 55 13.16 -3.37 -3.22
CA VAL A 55 12.92 -4.36 -4.29
C VAL A 55 11.64 -5.16 -4.02
N ARG A 56 11.38 -5.58 -2.78
CA ARG A 56 10.12 -6.26 -2.41
C ARG A 56 8.89 -5.36 -2.56
N LEU A 57 9.02 -4.07 -2.24
CA LEU A 57 7.95 -3.08 -2.47
C LEU A 57 7.67 -2.92 -3.97
N ALA A 58 8.71 -2.89 -4.80
CA ALA A 58 8.56 -2.88 -6.25
C ALA A 58 7.89 -4.17 -6.78
N SER A 59 8.26 -5.35 -6.28
CA SER A 59 7.61 -6.60 -6.66
C SER A 59 6.14 -6.68 -6.23
N LYS A 60 5.76 -5.96 -5.16
CA LYS A 60 4.37 -5.76 -4.73
C LYS A 60 3.63 -4.69 -5.56
N GLY A 61 4.29 -4.10 -6.56
CA GLY A 61 3.72 -3.05 -7.40
C GLY A 61 3.39 -1.77 -6.63
N LEU A 62 4.11 -1.48 -5.54
CA LEU A 62 4.02 -0.20 -4.83
C LEU A 62 4.97 0.85 -5.42
N LEU A 63 6.03 0.37 -6.08
CA LEU A 63 7.05 1.18 -6.73
C LEU A 63 7.27 0.67 -8.15
N HIS A 64 7.44 1.59 -9.10
CA HIS A 64 8.05 1.29 -10.39
C HIS A 64 9.58 1.30 -10.22
N THR A 65 10.28 0.45 -10.97
CA THR A 65 11.75 0.41 -10.98
C THR A 65 12.28 0.56 -12.40
N ARG A 66 13.37 1.31 -12.54
CA ARG A 66 14.09 1.50 -13.79
C ARG A 66 15.59 1.39 -13.54
N ALA A 67 16.29 0.60 -14.36
CA ALA A 67 17.74 0.54 -14.32
C ALA A 67 18.34 1.84 -14.89
N ILE A 68 19.35 2.39 -14.22
CA ILE A 68 20.09 3.56 -14.71
C ILE A 68 21.25 3.06 -15.57
N ALA A 69 21.11 3.15 -16.89
CA ALA A 69 22.18 2.78 -17.81
C ALA A 69 23.41 3.64 -17.48
N GLN A 70 24.53 3.00 -17.09
CA GLN A 70 25.82 3.55 -16.61
C GLN A 70 26.09 3.40 -15.10
N GLN A 71 25.09 3.13 -14.27
CA GLN A 71 25.30 2.87 -12.84
C GLN A 71 24.80 1.47 -12.46
N LYS A 72 25.46 0.79 -11.52
CA LYS A 72 24.89 -0.41 -10.87
C LYS A 72 23.78 -0.02 -9.87
N ALA A 73 22.88 0.87 -10.28
CA ALA A 73 21.84 1.47 -9.46
C ALA A 73 20.49 1.46 -10.17
N HIS A 74 19.43 1.42 -9.36
CA HIS A 74 18.04 1.46 -9.81
C HIS A 74 17.39 2.75 -9.31
N GLU A 75 16.69 3.43 -10.21
CA GLU A 75 15.73 4.49 -9.85
C GLU A 75 14.38 3.83 -9.53
N TYR A 76 13.71 4.37 -8.52
CA TYR A 76 12.37 3.98 -8.12
C TYR A 76 11.43 5.18 -8.22
N ARG A 77 10.16 4.90 -8.52
CA ARG A 77 9.08 5.89 -8.53
C ARG A 77 7.87 5.34 -7.82
N VAL A 78 7.15 6.18 -7.06
CA VAL A 78 5.88 5.80 -6.43
C VAL A 78 4.88 5.35 -7.49
N ALA A 79 4.31 4.15 -7.32
CA ALA A 79 3.32 3.61 -8.26
C ALA A 79 1.88 3.81 -7.78
N LEU A 80 1.66 3.81 -6.47
CA LEU A 80 0.35 3.98 -5.86
C LEU A 80 0.42 4.98 -4.69
N SER A 81 -0.60 5.83 -4.59
CA SER A 81 -0.90 6.58 -3.37
C SER A 81 -1.35 5.64 -2.23
N PRO A 82 -1.34 6.11 -0.98
CA PRO A 82 -1.84 5.31 0.14
C PRO A 82 -3.29 4.85 -0.03
N GLU A 83 -4.16 5.69 -0.62
CA GLU A 83 -5.58 5.39 -0.80
C GLU A 83 -5.80 4.35 -1.90
N GLU A 84 -5.07 4.46 -3.00
CA GLU A 84 -5.09 3.46 -4.07
C GLU A 84 -4.59 2.11 -3.56
N PHE A 85 -3.52 2.10 -2.75
CA PHE A 85 -3.02 0.86 -2.15
C PHE A 85 -4.04 0.21 -1.20
N VAL A 86 -4.69 0.99 -0.35
CA VAL A 86 -5.76 0.49 0.53
C VAL A 86 -6.90 -0.09 -0.30
N THR A 87 -7.30 0.59 -1.37
CA THR A 87 -8.39 0.16 -2.25
C THR A 87 -8.04 -1.16 -2.95
N ARG A 88 -6.84 -1.24 -3.56
CA ARG A 88 -6.34 -2.45 -4.22
C ARG A 88 -6.26 -3.62 -3.24
N SER A 89 -5.63 -3.40 -2.08
CA SER A 89 -5.47 -4.43 -1.05
C SER A 89 -6.81 -4.91 -0.48
N SER A 90 -7.78 -4.01 -0.32
CA SER A 90 -9.12 -4.36 0.15
C SER A 90 -9.85 -5.25 -0.86
N ARG A 91 -9.75 -4.94 -2.16
CA ARG A 91 -10.32 -5.76 -3.23
C ARG A 91 -9.69 -7.14 -3.29
N GLU A 92 -8.36 -7.22 -3.24
CA GLU A 92 -7.62 -8.48 -3.24
C GLU A 92 -7.96 -9.34 -2.01
N GLY A 93 -8.03 -8.73 -0.82
CA GLY A 93 -8.39 -9.42 0.42
C GLY A 93 -9.82 -9.96 0.41
N ALA A 94 -10.79 -9.16 -0.06
CA ALA A 94 -12.17 -9.62 -0.22
C ALA A 94 -12.25 -10.81 -1.20
N ALA A 95 -11.59 -10.71 -2.36
CA ALA A 95 -11.54 -11.79 -3.33
C ALA A 95 -10.87 -13.05 -2.76
N GLN A 96 -9.81 -12.91 -1.96
CA GLN A 96 -9.14 -14.03 -1.30
C GLN A 96 -10.03 -14.72 -0.26
N LEU A 97 -10.79 -13.95 0.53
CA LEU A 97 -11.75 -14.50 1.48
C LEU A 97 -12.86 -15.29 0.77
N VAL A 98 -13.41 -14.75 -0.32
CA VAL A 98 -14.42 -15.46 -1.13
C VAL A 98 -13.83 -16.72 -1.77
N ARG A 99 -12.61 -16.67 -2.33
CA ARG A 99 -11.95 -17.87 -2.85
C ARG A 99 -11.74 -18.96 -1.79
N ARG A 100 -11.49 -18.56 -0.53
CA ARG A 100 -11.20 -19.49 0.56
C ARG A 100 -12.46 -20.11 1.19
N TYR A 101 -13.53 -19.32 1.33
CA TYR A 101 -14.71 -19.72 2.12
C TYR A 101 -16.01 -19.77 1.30
N GLY A 102 -15.98 -19.43 0.01
CA GLY A 102 -17.13 -19.47 -0.89
C GLY A 102 -18.29 -18.60 -0.40
N GLU A 103 -19.51 -19.13 -0.50
CA GLU A 103 -20.75 -18.43 -0.14
C GLU A 103 -20.78 -18.01 1.33
N ALA A 104 -20.12 -18.74 2.25
CA ALA A 104 -20.07 -18.37 3.66
C ALA A 104 -19.45 -16.98 3.88
N ALA A 105 -18.42 -16.61 3.11
CA ALA A 105 -17.87 -15.26 3.16
C ALA A 105 -18.85 -14.21 2.64
N LEU A 106 -19.59 -14.52 1.56
CA LEU A 106 -20.59 -13.60 0.99
C LEU A 106 -21.74 -13.35 1.97
N VAL A 107 -22.25 -14.41 2.62
CA VAL A 107 -23.28 -14.31 3.66
C VAL A 107 -22.78 -13.47 4.85
N ALA A 108 -21.55 -13.69 5.31
CA ALA A 108 -20.97 -12.91 6.40
C ALA A 108 -20.84 -11.41 6.03
N PHE A 109 -20.45 -11.09 4.80
CA PHE A 109 -20.39 -9.71 4.32
C PHE A 109 -21.79 -9.09 4.21
N ALA A 110 -22.77 -9.81 3.65
CA ALA A 110 -24.15 -9.34 3.55
C ALA A 110 -24.73 -9.00 4.93
N ALA A 111 -24.60 -9.92 5.90
CA ALA A 111 -25.05 -9.70 7.27
C ALA A 111 -24.40 -8.45 7.91
N ARG A 112 -23.12 -8.20 7.62
CA ARG A 112 -22.43 -7.01 8.14
C ARG A 112 -22.96 -5.71 7.52
N ILE A 113 -23.31 -5.73 6.24
CA ILE A 113 -23.90 -4.59 5.52
C ILE A 113 -25.32 -4.32 6.00
N ASP A 114 -26.12 -5.36 6.20
CA ASP A 114 -27.50 -5.24 6.68
C ASP A 114 -27.59 -4.66 8.10
N GLY A 115 -26.60 -4.98 8.94
CA GLY A 115 -26.46 -4.43 10.29
C GLY A 115 -25.96 -2.97 10.36
N LEU A 116 -25.69 -2.31 9.23
CA LEU A 116 -25.32 -0.90 9.22
C LEU A 116 -26.57 0.00 9.35
N ASP A 117 -26.40 1.17 9.96
CA ASP A 117 -27.46 2.17 10.00
C ASP A 117 -27.78 2.68 8.57
N PRO A 118 -28.98 3.26 8.34
CA PRO A 118 -29.41 3.69 7.01
C PRO A 118 -28.47 4.70 6.33
N GLU A 119 -27.86 5.60 7.11
CA GLU A 119 -26.95 6.64 6.62
C GLU A 119 -25.61 6.02 6.17
N GLN A 120 -25.07 5.09 6.95
CA GLN A 120 -23.89 4.32 6.59
C GLN A 120 -24.11 3.49 5.32
N ARG A 121 -25.28 2.83 5.18
CA ARG A 121 -25.62 2.09 3.96
C ARG A 121 -25.76 2.99 2.75
N LYS A 122 -26.40 4.15 2.88
CA LYS A 122 -26.50 5.14 1.80
C LYS A 122 -25.13 5.59 1.34
N ARG A 123 -24.26 5.98 2.28
CA ARG A 123 -22.89 6.40 1.99
C ARG A 123 -22.07 5.32 1.27
N LEU A 124 -22.15 4.07 1.71
CA LEU A 124 -21.43 2.97 1.05
C LEU A 124 -21.92 2.71 -0.38
N ARG A 125 -23.24 2.82 -0.63
CA ARG A 125 -23.80 2.68 -1.97
C ARG A 125 -23.35 3.80 -2.91
N GLU A 126 -23.20 5.02 -2.42
CA GLU A 126 -22.67 6.13 -3.22
C GLU A 126 -21.19 5.90 -3.55
N LEU A 127 -20.40 5.43 -2.58
CA LEU A 127 -18.98 5.10 -2.79
C LEU A 127 -18.76 3.91 -3.74
N GLY A 128 -19.67 2.94 -3.77
CA GLY A 128 -19.55 1.76 -4.65
C GLY A 128 -19.99 1.98 -6.10
N LYS A 129 -20.57 3.15 -6.42
CA LYS A 129 -20.99 3.51 -7.79
C LYS A 129 -19.94 4.35 -8.56
N GLN A 130 -18.83 4.70 -7.91
CA GLN A 130 -17.68 5.40 -8.48
C GLN A 130 -16.57 4.39 -8.81
#